data_AF-A0A0N5CZQ8-F1
#
_entry.id   AF-A0A0N5CZQ8-F1
#
_cell.length_a   1.000
_cell.length_b   1.000
_cell.length_c   1.000
_cell.angle_alpha   90.00
_cell.angle_beta   90.00
_cell.angle_gamma   90.00
#
_symmetry.space_group_name_H-M   'P 1'
#
loop_
_entity.id
_entity.type
_entity.pdbx_description
1 polymer ?
#
loop_
_entity_poly.entity_id
_entity_poly.type
_entity_poly.pdbx_seq_one_letter_code
_entity_poly.pdbx_strand_id
1 'polypeptide(L)'
;MAKIKKVKDVKPRVPVIISQIDPEANSKAIVISHIPFGFFEKELLSYFSQFGKVDRVRVARNKKASFLILISTFCFTGFTGNHKGWAFVLFKDCEVAQLAAEAMNGYLMYEKRLECKVIKNKNFPRCLLKGPRLIPPPVKGARTKQHALKMNKVQSECCEKKSEKRMLRKLRVRKKKLSALGYQLPTVAGLPKEKLMTPTPAKEIDTLRVTEVKSENIKENVMSKPSTQ
;
A
#
# COMPACT_ATOMS: atom_id res chain seq x y z
N MET A 1 41.37 57.23 -45.52
CA MET A 1 40.25 56.48 -44.90
C MET A 1 40.80 55.41 -43.97
N ALA A 2 40.64 55.54 -42.66
CA ALA A 2 41.15 54.55 -41.69
C ALA A 2 40.12 53.43 -41.43
N LYS A 3 40.54 52.16 -41.44
CA LYS A 3 39.66 51.02 -41.14
C LYS A 3 39.80 50.62 -39.66
N ILE A 4 38.77 50.90 -38.87
CA ILE A 4 38.67 50.50 -37.46
C ILE A 4 38.59 48.96 -37.38
N LYS A 5 39.57 48.32 -36.73
CA LYS A 5 39.55 46.88 -36.45
C LYS A 5 38.62 46.62 -35.26
N LYS A 6 37.55 45.84 -35.44
CA LYS A 6 36.72 45.37 -34.33
C LYS A 6 37.52 44.42 -33.44
N VAL A 7 37.69 44.79 -32.17
CA VAL A 7 38.09 43.85 -31.11
C VAL A 7 36.96 42.81 -30.95
N LYS A 8 37.31 41.56 -30.63
CA LYS A 8 36.34 40.51 -30.28
C LYS A 8 36.29 40.37 -28.77
N ASP A 9 35.10 40.40 -28.19
CA ASP A 9 34.90 40.32 -26.74
C ASP A 9 35.25 38.92 -26.22
N VAL A 10 36.44 38.80 -25.63
CA VAL A 10 36.86 37.58 -24.92
C VAL A 10 36.21 37.59 -23.54
N LYS A 11 35.10 36.86 -23.38
CA LYS A 11 34.50 36.62 -22.07
C LYS A 11 35.55 35.98 -21.14
N PRO A 12 35.76 36.49 -19.91
CA PRO A 12 36.74 35.91 -19.00
C PRO A 12 36.37 34.47 -18.66
N ARG A 13 37.31 33.54 -18.87
CA ARG A 13 37.20 32.17 -18.36
C ARG A 13 37.45 32.21 -16.85
N VAL A 14 36.38 32.33 -16.06
CA VAL A 14 36.44 32.04 -14.63
C VAL A 14 36.92 30.59 -14.47
N PRO A 15 37.96 30.30 -13.68
CA PRO A 15 38.42 28.94 -13.47
C PRO A 15 37.37 28.18 -12.68
N VAL A 16 36.71 27.21 -13.31
CA VAL A 16 35.82 26.27 -12.61
C VAL A 16 36.71 25.38 -11.75
N ILE A 17 36.73 25.63 -10.45
CA ILE A 17 37.43 24.80 -9.47
C ILE A 17 36.64 23.49 -9.34
N ILE A 18 37.06 22.46 -10.07
CA ILE A 18 36.47 21.12 -9.97
C ILE A 18 37.04 20.42 -8.72
N SER A 19 36.64 20.92 -7.55
CA SER A 19 36.84 20.21 -6.29
C SER A 19 35.96 18.96 -6.27
N GLN A 20 36.59 17.79 -6.25
CA GLN A 20 36.06 16.46 -5.93
C GLN A 20 34.53 16.30 -6.07
N ILE A 21 34.08 15.78 -7.22
CA ILE A 21 32.65 15.68 -7.56
C ILE A 21 31.97 14.57 -6.75
N ASP A 22 31.58 14.90 -5.52
CA ASP A 22 30.68 14.07 -4.74
C ASP A 22 29.33 13.86 -5.45
N PRO A 23 28.69 12.69 -5.30
CA PRO A 23 27.36 12.43 -5.89
C PRO A 23 26.24 13.29 -5.27
N GLU A 24 26.56 14.11 -4.27
CA GLU A 24 25.70 15.16 -3.71
C GLU A 24 25.67 16.41 -4.59
N ALA A 25 26.78 16.76 -5.25
CA ALA A 25 26.95 17.98 -6.05
C ALA A 25 25.95 18.12 -7.22
N ASN A 26 25.42 16.99 -7.72
CA ASN A 26 24.47 16.94 -8.85
C ASN A 26 23.02 16.64 -8.44
N SER A 27 22.66 16.85 -7.18
CA SER A 27 21.37 16.45 -6.61
C SER A 27 20.25 17.46 -6.88
N LYS A 28 19.18 17.04 -7.58
CA LYS A 28 18.08 17.93 -7.98
C LYS A 28 16.88 18.02 -7.00
N ALA A 29 16.94 17.31 -5.87
CA ALA A 29 15.80 17.17 -4.97
C ALA A 29 16.16 17.40 -3.50
N ILE A 30 15.18 17.93 -2.75
CA ILE A 30 15.27 18.25 -1.32
C ILE A 30 14.21 17.43 -0.56
N VAL A 31 14.59 16.85 0.59
CA VAL A 31 13.68 16.47 1.68
C VAL A 31 13.47 17.68 2.57
N ILE A 32 12.20 18.02 2.79
CA ILE A 32 11.79 18.99 3.80
C ILE A 32 11.09 18.22 4.91
N SER A 33 11.53 18.41 6.15
CA SER A 33 10.99 17.82 7.37
C SER A 33 10.48 18.90 8.34
N HIS A 34 9.72 18.46 9.34
CA HIS A 34 9.07 19.31 10.36
C HIS A 34 8.06 20.32 9.80
N ILE A 35 7.41 19.98 8.69
CA ILE A 35 6.43 20.83 8.00
C ILE A 35 5.24 21.20 8.93
N PRO A 36 4.84 22.48 8.98
CA PRO A 36 3.69 22.97 9.76
C PRO A 36 2.34 22.58 9.11
N PHE A 37 1.26 22.60 9.90
CA PHE A 37 -0.06 22.31 9.35
C PHE A 37 -0.53 23.43 8.42
N GLY A 38 -1.13 23.07 7.28
CA GLY A 38 -1.54 24.03 6.23
C GLY A 38 -0.56 24.14 5.06
N PHE A 39 0.74 23.84 5.26
CA PHE A 39 1.75 23.92 4.19
C PHE A 39 1.76 22.63 3.36
N PHE A 40 0.85 22.53 2.38
CA PHE A 40 0.68 21.36 1.50
C PHE A 40 1.34 21.57 0.12
N GLU A 41 0.97 20.77 -0.89
CA GLU A 41 1.66 20.77 -2.18
C GLU A 41 1.55 22.08 -3.00
N LYS A 42 0.48 22.86 -2.84
CA LYS A 42 0.32 24.11 -3.60
C LYS A 42 1.19 25.21 -3.01
N GLU A 43 1.19 25.26 -1.69
CA GLU A 43 1.87 26.22 -0.84
C GLU A 43 3.38 26.01 -0.95
N LEU A 44 3.82 24.75 -0.85
CA LEU A 44 5.18 24.32 -1.17
C LEU A 44 5.60 24.70 -2.60
N LEU A 45 4.77 24.46 -3.62
CA LEU A 45 5.14 24.84 -4.98
C LEU A 45 5.25 26.36 -5.16
N SER A 46 4.28 27.13 -4.63
CA SER A 46 4.27 28.59 -4.74
C SER A 46 5.49 29.21 -4.05
N TYR A 47 5.83 28.71 -2.86
CA TYR A 47 6.99 29.15 -2.09
C TYR A 47 8.30 28.77 -2.77
N PHE A 48 8.52 27.49 -3.08
CA PHE A 48 9.79 27.05 -3.68
C PHE A 48 9.98 27.50 -5.13
N SER A 49 8.91 27.98 -5.81
CA SER A 49 9.04 28.64 -7.11
C SER A 49 9.76 30.00 -7.06
N GLN A 50 10.02 30.55 -5.86
CA GLN A 50 10.82 31.78 -5.68
C GLN A 50 12.32 31.53 -5.93
N PHE A 51 12.85 30.37 -5.51
CA PHE A 51 14.25 30.00 -5.75
C PHE A 51 14.50 29.55 -7.20
N GLY A 52 13.50 28.97 -7.86
CA GLY A 52 13.61 28.54 -9.25
C GLY A 52 12.54 27.55 -9.68
N LYS A 53 12.73 26.91 -10.85
CA LYS A 53 11.66 26.16 -11.52
C LYS A 53 11.45 24.78 -10.90
N VAL A 54 10.49 24.68 -9.98
CA VAL A 54 10.02 23.42 -9.40
C VAL A 54 9.28 22.58 -10.43
N ASP A 55 9.70 21.33 -10.63
CA ASP A 55 9.05 20.39 -11.55
C ASP A 55 8.06 19.45 -10.86
N ARG A 56 8.33 19.03 -9.61
CA ARG A 56 7.46 18.10 -8.86
C ARG A 56 7.47 18.40 -7.36
N VAL A 57 6.30 18.28 -6.72
CA VAL A 57 6.15 18.32 -5.26
C VAL A 57 5.42 17.06 -4.79
N ARG A 58 5.81 16.53 -3.63
CA ARG A 58 5.23 15.33 -3.00
C ARG A 58 5.17 15.47 -1.48
N VAL A 59 4.02 15.84 -0.91
CA VAL A 59 3.84 15.72 0.55
C VAL A 59 3.61 14.25 0.91
N ALA A 60 4.34 13.73 1.89
CA ALA A 60 4.08 12.41 2.41
C ALA A 60 2.80 12.42 3.25
N ARG A 61 1.82 11.58 2.90
CA ARG A 61 0.53 11.44 3.61
C ARG A 61 0.37 10.07 4.26
N ASN A 62 -0.45 10.01 5.32
CA ASN A 62 -0.80 8.76 5.97
C ASN A 62 -1.74 7.90 5.09
N LYS A 63 -1.37 6.63 4.92
CA LYS A 63 -2.09 5.64 4.08
C LYS A 63 -3.34 5.04 4.74
N LYS A 64 -3.64 5.43 5.98
CA LYS A 64 -4.84 5.14 6.75
C LYS A 64 -5.18 6.43 7.52
N ALA A 65 -6.42 6.64 7.94
CA ALA A 65 -6.65 7.50 9.10
C ALA A 65 -5.92 6.90 10.32
N SER A 66 -5.42 7.75 11.22
CA SER A 66 -5.07 7.28 12.57
C SER A 66 -6.36 6.80 13.23
N PHE A 67 -6.39 5.52 13.59
CA PHE A 67 -7.55 4.84 14.19
C PHE A 67 -7.65 5.23 15.68
N LEU A 68 -7.93 6.51 15.95
CA LEU A 68 -8.24 7.00 17.29
C LEU A 68 -8.94 8.38 17.27
N ILE A 69 -10.26 8.36 17.09
CA ILE A 69 -11.18 9.25 17.81
C ILE A 69 -12.20 8.30 18.43
N LEU A 70 -12.43 8.41 19.73
CA LEU A 70 -13.10 7.37 20.52
C LEU A 70 -14.63 7.40 20.40
N ILE A 71 -15.23 6.27 20.83
CA ILE A 71 -16.66 6.04 21.15
C ILE A 71 -17.61 5.80 19.94
N SER A 72 -18.64 4.99 20.22
CA SER A 72 -19.80 4.60 19.38
C SER A 72 -19.58 4.00 17.97
N THR A 73 -19.45 2.66 17.97
CA THR A 73 -20.20 1.70 17.11
C THR A 73 -20.15 1.73 15.57
N PHE A 74 -19.66 2.76 14.87
CA PHE A 74 -19.56 2.70 13.39
C PHE A 74 -18.27 3.28 12.79
N CYS A 75 -17.13 2.64 13.10
CA CYS A 75 -15.82 3.04 12.57
C CYS A 75 -15.65 2.70 11.07
N PHE A 76 -16.24 3.50 10.20
CA PHE A 76 -15.97 3.44 8.75
C PHE A 76 -14.51 3.90 8.49
N THR A 77 -13.64 2.97 8.08
CA THR A 77 -12.18 3.18 8.03
C THR A 77 -11.74 4.15 6.91
N GLY A 78 -11.86 5.45 7.22
CA GLY A 78 -11.51 6.53 6.32
C GLY A 78 -10.01 6.63 6.00
N PHE A 79 -9.71 7.34 4.92
CA PHE A 79 -8.38 7.85 4.61
C PHE A 79 -8.43 9.36 4.86
N THR A 80 -8.07 9.83 6.06
CA THR A 80 -8.13 11.27 6.38
C THR A 80 -7.11 12.10 5.60
N GLY A 81 -6.05 11.47 5.07
CA GLY A 81 -5.11 12.13 4.15
C GLY A 81 -4.18 13.14 4.82
N ASN A 82 -4.09 13.15 6.16
CA ASN A 82 -3.17 13.99 6.91
C ASN A 82 -1.73 13.80 6.42
N HIS A 83 -0.96 14.90 6.38
CA HIS A 83 0.47 14.85 6.09
C HIS A 83 1.24 14.16 7.21
N LYS A 84 2.47 13.71 6.91
CA LYS A 84 3.43 13.13 7.85
C LYS A 84 4.42 14.15 8.43
N GLY A 85 4.30 15.43 8.08
CA GLY A 85 5.27 16.47 8.45
C GLY A 85 6.53 16.48 7.58
N TRP A 86 6.56 15.75 6.45
CA TRP A 86 7.65 15.78 5.49
C TRP A 86 7.17 15.75 4.04
N ALA A 87 7.97 16.32 3.14
CA ALA A 87 7.72 16.40 1.71
C ALA A 87 9.02 16.28 0.90
N PHE A 88 8.87 16.01 -0.39
CA PHE A 88 9.93 16.14 -1.38
C PHE A 88 9.62 17.25 -2.37
N VAL A 89 10.64 18.03 -2.74
CA VAL A 89 10.61 19.00 -3.84
C VAL A 89 11.69 18.61 -4.84
N LEU A 90 11.36 18.59 -6.13
CA LEU A 90 12.29 18.37 -7.24
C LEU A 90 12.36 19.63 -8.10
N PHE A 91 13.56 20.19 -8.22
CA PHE A 91 13.87 21.31 -9.10
C PHE A 91 14.34 20.81 -10.47
N LYS A 92 14.38 21.73 -11.44
CA LYS A 92 15.04 21.46 -12.73
C LYS A 92 16.55 21.41 -12.63
N ASP A 93 17.12 22.21 -11.73
CA ASP A 93 18.53 22.59 -11.74
C ASP A 93 19.17 22.21 -10.39
N CYS A 94 20.43 21.74 -10.41
CA CYS A 94 21.09 21.18 -9.22
C CYS A 94 21.42 22.27 -8.17
N GLU A 95 22.02 23.36 -8.65
CA GLU A 95 22.47 24.51 -7.85
C GLU A 95 21.32 25.13 -7.05
N VAL A 96 20.15 25.29 -7.69
CA VAL A 96 18.93 25.79 -7.04
C VAL A 96 18.48 24.87 -5.90
N ALA A 97 18.64 23.55 -6.04
CA ALA A 97 18.26 22.58 -5.00
C ALA A 97 19.25 22.56 -3.80
N GLN A 98 20.50 22.99 -4.00
CA GLN A 98 21.46 23.21 -2.90
C GLN A 98 21.15 24.52 -2.18
N LEU A 99 21.09 25.63 -2.91
CA LEU A 99 20.79 26.96 -2.37
C LEU A 99 19.46 26.99 -1.59
N ALA A 100 18.41 26.36 -2.13
CA ALA A 100 17.10 26.28 -1.47
C ALA A 100 17.06 25.27 -0.30
N ALA A 101 18.07 24.40 -0.15
CA ALA A 101 18.21 23.57 1.04
C ALA A 101 18.95 24.34 2.14
N GLU A 102 20.08 24.97 1.80
CA GLU A 102 20.90 25.79 2.70
C GLU A 102 20.11 26.96 3.30
N ALA A 103 19.45 27.76 2.45
CA ALA A 103 18.68 28.93 2.87
C ALA A 103 17.44 28.60 3.74
N MET A 104 16.95 27.35 3.68
CA MET A 104 15.72 26.92 4.36
C MET A 104 15.96 25.98 5.54
N ASN A 105 17.20 25.55 5.79
CA ASN A 105 17.51 24.65 6.90
C ASN A 105 17.57 25.42 8.22
N GLY A 106 16.76 25.03 9.20
CA GLY A 106 16.58 25.73 10.48
C GLY A 106 15.56 26.86 10.46
N TYR A 107 15.01 27.23 9.30
CA TYR A 107 14.05 28.33 9.17
C TYR A 107 12.75 28.08 9.96
N LEU A 108 12.31 29.06 10.74
CA LEU A 108 11.13 28.97 11.60
C LEU A 108 9.86 29.35 10.82
N MET A 109 9.04 28.35 10.46
CA MET A 109 7.69 28.55 9.93
C MET A 109 6.65 28.25 11.00
N TYR A 110 5.86 29.26 11.35
CA TYR A 110 4.94 29.20 12.50
C TYR A 110 5.71 28.73 13.76
N GLU A 111 5.23 27.71 14.45
CA GLU A 111 5.84 27.15 15.66
C GLU A 111 6.97 26.13 15.37
N LYS A 112 7.33 25.88 14.10
CA LYS A 112 8.25 24.79 13.73
C LYS A 112 9.48 25.25 12.96
N ARG A 113 10.66 24.80 13.40
CA ARG A 113 11.90 24.89 12.62
C ARG A 113 11.90 23.81 11.54
N LEU A 114 11.96 24.23 10.28
CA LEU A 114 12.09 23.31 9.14
C LEU A 114 13.50 22.70 9.11
N GLU A 115 13.59 21.45 8.69
CA GLU A 115 14.86 20.85 8.26
C GLU A 115 14.81 20.64 6.75
N CYS A 116 15.81 21.15 6.03
CA CYS A 116 15.91 21.01 4.58
C CYS A 116 17.22 20.32 4.22
N LYS A 117 17.14 19.15 3.56
CA LYS A 117 18.29 18.26 3.30
C LYS A 117 18.27 17.76 1.87
N VAL A 118 19.40 17.91 1.17
CA VAL A 118 19.57 17.49 -0.23
C VAL A 118 19.56 15.95 -0.36
N ILE A 119 18.96 15.42 -1.41
CA ILE A 119 18.84 13.96 -1.66
C ILE A 119 19.82 13.53 -2.75
N LYS A 120 20.76 12.63 -2.44
CA LYS A 120 21.64 12.02 -3.46
C LYS A 120 20.78 11.37 -4.56
N ASN A 121 21.11 11.59 -5.84
CA ASN A 121 20.31 11.10 -6.98
C ASN A 121 19.98 9.59 -6.94
N LYS A 122 20.90 8.76 -6.41
CA LYS A 122 20.70 7.30 -6.22
C LYS A 122 19.52 6.96 -5.28
N ASN A 123 19.21 7.84 -4.34
CA ASN A 123 18.19 7.63 -3.29
C ASN A 123 16.83 8.23 -3.66
N PHE A 124 16.62 8.64 -4.92
CA PHE A 124 15.37 9.24 -5.38
C PHE A 124 14.19 8.25 -5.26
N PRO A 125 13.15 8.57 -4.45
CA PRO A 125 11.98 7.70 -4.33
C PRO A 125 11.19 7.66 -5.63
N ARG A 126 10.60 6.50 -5.93
CA ARG A 126 9.81 6.25 -7.17
C ARG A 126 8.66 7.25 -7.41
N CYS A 127 8.21 7.96 -6.38
CA CYS A 127 7.20 9.01 -6.49
C CYS A 127 7.71 10.33 -7.13
N LEU A 128 9.01 10.62 -7.08
CA LEU A 128 9.62 11.73 -7.81
C LEU A 128 9.85 11.35 -9.29
N LEU A 129 10.37 10.14 -9.54
CA LEU A 129 10.76 9.70 -10.87
C LEU A 129 9.63 9.73 -11.93
N LYS A 130 8.37 9.53 -11.53
CA LYS A 130 7.20 9.46 -12.46
C LYS A 130 5.95 10.15 -11.89
N GLY A 131 4.94 10.35 -12.74
CA GLY A 131 3.66 10.99 -12.41
C GLY A 131 3.59 12.50 -12.69
N PRO A 132 2.50 13.19 -12.29
CA PRO A 132 2.27 14.62 -12.52
C PRO A 132 3.13 15.54 -11.64
N ARG A 133 3.09 16.85 -11.90
CA ARG A 133 3.77 17.90 -11.08
C ARG A 133 3.26 17.90 -9.64
N LEU A 134 1.96 18.06 -9.44
CA LEU A 134 1.25 17.95 -8.15
C LEU A 134 0.43 16.66 -8.09
N ILE A 135 0.19 16.16 -6.88
CA ILE A 135 -0.78 15.08 -6.60
C ILE A 135 -1.86 15.64 -5.67
N PRO A 136 -3.16 15.56 -6.02
CA PRO A 136 -4.22 16.03 -5.15
C PRO A 136 -4.38 15.14 -3.90
N PRO A 137 -4.90 15.68 -2.78
CA PRO A 137 -5.18 14.89 -1.59
C PRO A 137 -6.21 13.77 -1.88
N PRO A 138 -6.13 12.62 -1.18
CA PRO A 138 -7.08 11.53 -1.35
C PRO A 138 -8.46 11.93 -0.80
N VAL A 139 -9.45 12.05 -1.68
CA VAL A 139 -10.83 12.42 -1.30
C VAL A 139 -11.49 11.29 -0.49
N LYS A 140 -12.26 11.66 0.55
CA LYS A 140 -13.08 10.72 1.33
C LYS A 140 -13.97 9.89 0.39
N GLY A 141 -14.09 8.59 0.64
CA GLY A 141 -14.92 7.68 -0.18
C GLY A 141 -14.38 7.36 -1.59
N ALA A 142 -13.27 7.95 -2.05
CA ALA A 142 -12.78 7.78 -3.43
C ALA A 142 -12.51 6.30 -3.80
N ARG A 143 -11.97 5.50 -2.86
CA ARG A 143 -11.78 4.05 -3.07
C ARG A 143 -13.11 3.29 -3.16
N THR A 144 -14.10 3.67 -2.36
CA THR A 144 -15.45 3.08 -2.39
C THR A 144 -16.13 3.37 -3.74
N LYS A 145 -16.04 4.61 -4.23
CA LYS A 145 -16.53 5.01 -5.56
C LYS A 145 -15.81 4.24 -6.68
N GLN A 146 -14.48 4.11 -6.62
CA GLN A 146 -13.70 3.31 -7.57
C GLN A 146 -14.05 1.81 -7.52
N HIS A 147 -14.33 1.27 -6.33
CA HIS A 147 -14.77 -0.12 -6.17
C HIS A 147 -16.16 -0.34 -6.79
N ALA A 148 -17.13 0.52 -6.46
CA ALA A 148 -18.48 0.48 -7.05
C ALA A 148 -18.43 0.58 -8.57
N LEU A 149 -17.70 1.57 -9.12
CA LEU A 149 -17.51 1.71 -10.58
C LEU A 149 -16.85 0.49 -11.23
N LYS A 150 -16.01 -0.27 -10.50
CA LYS A 150 -15.37 -1.49 -11.00
C LYS A 150 -16.30 -2.71 -10.92
N MET A 151 -17.14 -2.81 -9.91
CA MET A 151 -18.12 -3.89 -9.76
C MET A 151 -19.32 -3.71 -10.70
N ASN A 152 -19.76 -2.47 -10.88
CA ASN A 152 -20.87 -2.08 -11.77
C ASN A 152 -20.43 -2.00 -13.25
N LYS A 153 -19.14 -2.22 -13.56
CA LYS A 153 -18.67 -2.25 -14.95
C LYS A 153 -19.15 -3.54 -15.62
N VAL A 154 -20.00 -3.39 -16.63
CA VAL A 154 -20.43 -4.46 -17.53
C VAL A 154 -19.21 -5.24 -18.02
N GLN A 155 -19.28 -6.57 -17.89
CA GLN A 155 -18.22 -7.47 -18.32
C GLN A 155 -18.46 -7.86 -19.79
N SER A 156 -17.39 -8.21 -20.50
CA SER A 156 -17.51 -8.89 -21.79
C SER A 156 -17.47 -10.40 -21.58
N GLU A 157 -18.06 -11.16 -22.49
CA GLU A 157 -18.12 -12.63 -22.41
C GLU A 157 -16.76 -13.29 -22.12
N CYS A 158 -15.68 -12.74 -22.69
CA CYS A 158 -14.32 -13.23 -22.47
C CYS A 158 -13.86 -13.08 -21.00
N CYS A 159 -14.32 -12.04 -20.30
CA CYS A 159 -14.13 -11.87 -18.86
C CYS A 159 -15.06 -12.78 -18.05
N GLU A 160 -16.30 -12.96 -18.48
CA GLU A 160 -17.30 -13.81 -17.80
C GLU A 160 -16.88 -15.28 -17.83
N LYS A 161 -16.55 -15.81 -19.01
CA LYS A 161 -16.01 -17.16 -19.23
C LYS A 161 -14.69 -17.42 -18.47
N LYS A 162 -13.94 -16.37 -18.13
CA LYS A 162 -12.76 -16.44 -17.22
C LYS A 162 -13.15 -16.36 -15.73
N SER A 163 -14.21 -15.63 -15.40
CA SER A 163 -14.79 -15.54 -14.05
C SER A 163 -15.41 -16.86 -13.62
N GLU A 164 -16.21 -17.49 -14.49
CA GLU A 164 -16.80 -18.84 -14.31
C GLU A 164 -15.73 -19.89 -14.00
N LYS A 165 -14.72 -20.02 -14.87
CA LYS A 165 -13.60 -20.97 -14.68
C LYS A 165 -12.86 -20.72 -13.35
N ARG A 166 -12.75 -19.45 -12.92
CA ARG A 166 -12.20 -19.09 -11.60
C ARG A 166 -13.15 -19.41 -10.44
N MET A 167 -14.47 -19.30 -10.63
CA MET A 167 -15.49 -19.69 -9.65
C MET A 167 -15.51 -21.20 -9.44
N LEU A 168 -15.57 -21.98 -10.53
CA LEU A 168 -15.52 -23.45 -10.50
C LEU A 168 -14.23 -23.95 -9.83
N ARG A 169 -13.06 -23.36 -10.13
CA ARG A 169 -11.80 -23.68 -9.43
C ARG A 169 -11.89 -23.41 -7.92
N LYS A 170 -12.51 -22.31 -7.49
CA LYS A 170 -12.74 -22.00 -6.06
C LYS A 170 -13.72 -22.98 -5.42
N LEU A 171 -14.80 -23.36 -6.11
CA LEU A 171 -15.78 -24.34 -5.63
C LEU A 171 -15.15 -25.72 -5.44
N ARG A 172 -14.34 -26.20 -6.41
CA ARG A 172 -13.61 -27.48 -6.29
C ARG A 172 -12.66 -27.50 -5.08
N VAL A 173 -11.97 -26.40 -4.80
CA VAL A 173 -11.11 -26.26 -3.60
C VAL A 173 -11.93 -26.22 -2.30
N ARG A 174 -13.06 -25.50 -2.29
CA ARG A 174 -13.98 -25.48 -1.13
C ARG A 174 -14.57 -26.86 -0.84
N LYS A 175 -15.07 -27.56 -1.86
CA LYS A 175 -15.65 -28.91 -1.72
C LYS A 175 -14.63 -29.89 -1.12
N LYS A 176 -13.38 -29.89 -1.61
CA LYS A 176 -12.29 -30.70 -1.03
C LYS A 176 -11.98 -30.38 0.44
N LYS A 177 -12.01 -29.09 0.83
CA LYS A 177 -11.78 -28.69 2.23
C LYS A 177 -12.92 -29.07 3.15
N LEU A 178 -14.16 -28.94 2.70
CA LEU A 178 -15.34 -29.29 3.48
C LEU A 178 -15.48 -30.82 3.63
N SER A 179 -15.23 -31.60 2.58
CA SER A 179 -15.26 -33.06 2.66
C SER A 179 -14.19 -33.62 3.61
N ALA A 180 -13.01 -32.99 3.69
CA ALA A 180 -11.97 -33.35 4.66
C ALA A 180 -12.34 -32.99 6.12
N LEU A 181 -13.41 -32.22 6.32
CA LEU A 181 -13.98 -31.87 7.63
C LEU A 181 -15.33 -32.57 7.86
N GLY A 182 -15.73 -33.54 7.01
CA GLY A 182 -17.00 -34.25 7.08
C GLY A 182 -18.22 -33.52 6.49
N TYR A 183 -18.09 -32.24 6.11
CA TYR A 183 -19.22 -31.44 5.62
C TYR A 183 -19.45 -31.59 4.12
N GLN A 184 -20.69 -31.92 3.73
CA GLN A 184 -21.12 -31.86 2.32
C GLN A 184 -21.60 -30.46 1.96
N LEU A 185 -21.11 -29.91 0.83
CA LEU A 185 -21.56 -28.63 0.31
C LEU A 185 -22.80 -28.84 -0.58
N PRO A 186 -23.96 -28.23 -0.30
CA PRO A 186 -25.17 -28.39 -1.10
C PRO A 186 -25.00 -27.83 -2.52
N THR A 187 -25.76 -28.40 -3.46
CA THR A 187 -25.75 -27.98 -4.86
C THR A 187 -26.38 -26.60 -5.01
N VAL A 188 -25.60 -25.61 -5.44
CA VAL A 188 -26.06 -24.24 -5.64
C VAL A 188 -26.99 -24.19 -6.86
N ALA A 189 -28.27 -23.86 -6.64
CA ALA A 189 -29.23 -23.66 -7.71
C ALA A 189 -28.75 -22.53 -8.65
N GLY A 190 -28.80 -22.79 -9.96
CA GLY A 190 -28.30 -21.87 -11.00
C GLY A 190 -27.00 -22.33 -11.68
N LEU A 191 -26.32 -23.36 -11.18
CA LEU A 191 -25.30 -24.08 -11.97
C LEU A 191 -25.97 -25.18 -12.84
N PRO A 192 -25.43 -25.49 -14.03
CA PRO A 192 -25.87 -26.64 -14.80
C PRO A 192 -25.70 -27.93 -13.99
N LYS A 193 -26.68 -28.83 -14.03
CA LYS A 193 -26.81 -29.97 -13.13
C LYS A 193 -25.78 -31.07 -13.43
N GLU A 194 -24.55 -30.94 -12.94
CA GLU A 194 -23.66 -32.10 -12.76
C GLU A 194 -24.35 -33.10 -11.83
N LYS A 195 -24.54 -34.34 -12.32
CA LYS A 195 -25.36 -35.35 -11.64
C LYS A 195 -24.74 -35.76 -10.30
N LEU A 196 -25.59 -35.87 -9.27
CA LEU A 196 -25.19 -36.39 -7.97
C LEU A 196 -24.91 -37.89 -8.09
N MET A 197 -23.71 -38.31 -7.68
CA MET A 197 -23.46 -39.69 -7.24
C MET A 197 -23.54 -39.73 -5.70
N THR A 198 -24.02 -40.85 -5.19
CA THR A 198 -24.44 -41.05 -3.80
C THR A 198 -23.29 -41.07 -2.78
N PRO A 199 -23.57 -40.86 -1.48
CA PRO A 199 -22.56 -41.07 -0.44
C PRO A 199 -22.14 -42.55 -0.37
N THR A 200 -20.84 -42.79 -0.26
CA THR A 200 -20.27 -44.09 0.12
C THR A 200 -20.02 -44.08 1.62
N PRO A 201 -20.34 -45.15 2.38
CA PRO A 201 -20.20 -45.15 3.84
C PRO A 201 -18.74 -45.02 4.32
N ALA A 202 -18.58 -44.70 5.60
CA ALA A 202 -17.29 -44.69 6.26
C ALA A 202 -16.68 -46.11 6.25
N LYS A 203 -15.34 -46.18 6.19
CA LYS A 203 -14.63 -47.46 6.33
C LYS A 203 -14.69 -47.94 7.77
N GLU A 204 -14.91 -49.23 7.94
CA GLU A 204 -14.81 -49.92 9.22
C GLU A 204 -13.36 -49.91 9.75
N ILE A 205 -13.20 -50.14 11.05
CA ILE A 205 -11.91 -50.21 11.72
C ILE A 205 -11.63 -51.68 12.02
N ASP A 206 -10.77 -52.30 11.22
CA ASP A 206 -10.29 -53.66 11.46
C ASP A 206 -9.53 -53.75 12.80
N THR A 207 -9.72 -54.85 13.52
CA THR A 207 -9.20 -55.07 14.88
C THR A 207 -8.36 -56.36 14.97
N LEU A 208 -7.59 -56.48 16.07
CA LEU A 208 -6.80 -57.65 16.49
C LEU A 208 -5.50 -57.88 15.66
N ARG A 209 -4.42 -58.53 16.14
CA ARG A 209 -4.07 -59.27 17.39
C ARG A 209 -2.62 -58.84 17.78
N VAL A 210 -2.03 -59.03 18.97
CA VAL A 210 -2.32 -59.63 20.30
C VAL A 210 -1.68 -58.67 21.37
N THR A 211 -1.53 -58.87 22.68
CA THR A 211 -1.61 -60.01 23.66
C THR A 211 -2.78 -59.78 24.65
N GLU A 212 -3.04 -60.43 25.80
CA GLU A 212 -2.31 -61.22 26.85
C GLU A 212 -1.37 -60.37 27.75
N VAL A 213 -1.36 -60.51 29.09
CA VAL A 213 -1.53 -61.71 29.95
C VAL A 213 -2.23 -61.37 31.31
N LYS A 214 -3.21 -62.20 31.73
CA LYS A 214 -3.75 -62.42 33.12
C LYS A 214 -4.46 -61.25 33.87
N SER A 215 -5.38 -61.48 34.82
CA SER A 215 -6.16 -62.69 35.19
C SER A 215 -7.37 -62.35 36.09
N GLU A 216 -8.47 -63.08 35.92
CA GLU A 216 -9.44 -63.58 36.92
C GLU A 216 -9.68 -62.76 38.21
N ASN A 217 -10.91 -62.32 38.52
CA ASN A 217 -11.96 -63.25 38.96
C ASN A 217 -13.38 -62.66 38.86
N ILE A 218 -14.38 -63.55 38.83
CA ILE A 218 -15.83 -63.23 38.81
C ILE A 218 -16.48 -63.74 40.11
N LYS A 219 -17.43 -62.98 40.65
CA LYS A 219 -18.53 -63.54 41.45
C LYS A 219 -19.85 -62.90 41.05
N GLU A 220 -20.82 -63.76 40.78
CA GLU A 220 -22.19 -63.40 40.41
C GLU A 220 -23.01 -63.04 41.67
N ASN A 221 -24.05 -62.21 41.51
CA ASN A 221 -25.38 -62.59 41.98
C ASN A 221 -26.49 -61.85 41.19
N VAL A 222 -27.74 -62.28 41.36
CA VAL A 222 -28.85 -62.09 40.42
C VAL A 222 -30.11 -61.54 41.11
N MET A 223 -30.96 -60.82 40.35
CA MET A 223 -32.27 -60.25 40.76
C MET A 223 -32.17 -59.12 41.82
N SER A 224 -33.03 -58.09 41.85
CA SER A 224 -34.42 -57.94 41.37
C SER A 224 -34.83 -56.45 41.18
N LYS A 225 -36.03 -56.21 40.63
CA LYS A 225 -36.75 -54.92 40.73
C LYS A 225 -37.77 -54.99 41.89
N PRO A 226 -38.11 -53.88 42.55
CA PRO A 226 -39.23 -53.00 42.12
C PRO A 226 -38.87 -51.49 42.23
N SER A 227 -39.28 -50.56 41.37
CA SER A 227 -40.60 -49.91 41.24
C SER A 227 -41.30 -49.54 42.56
N THR A 228 -41.44 -48.23 42.87
CA THR A 228 -42.67 -47.55 43.36
C THR A 228 -42.40 -46.06 43.60
N GLN A 229 -43.37 -45.22 43.17
CA GLN A 229 -43.56 -43.77 43.45
C GLN A 229 -42.39 -42.83 43.14
#